data_AF-A0A182X7Y0-F1
#
_entry.id   AF-A0A182X7Y0-F1
#
_cell.length_a   1.000
_cell.length_b   1.000
_cell.length_c   1.000
_cell.angle_alpha   90.00
_cell.angle_beta   90.00
_cell.angle_gamma   90.00
#
_symmetry.space_group_name_H-M   'P 1'
#
loop_
_entity.id
_entity.type
_entity.pdbx_description
1 polymer ?
#
loop_
_entity_poly.entity_id
_entity_poly.type
_entity_poly.pdbx_seq_one_letter_code
_entity_poly.pdbx_strand_id
1 'polypeptide(L)'
;MEQPEDVAIHVKKEGSRTVIEVKGKHIVLSGVKPRIEQLLSSSTAQEVHILAGTSLSIDADLSRDVWHGLNLVVLANEITVPSTITWDVSGNDSNHNYAANAGTSEDGHGKDGNDGYPGESGGNVLLLANAIQNPEQLTIISNGGNGTCGQDGGDGEDGVDGKGTTSRHVSKDNIIRKW
;
A
#
# COMPACT_ATOMS: atom_id res chain seq x y z
N MET A 1 -22.94 35.15 13.07
CA MET A 1 -22.42 33.79 12.88
C MET A 1 -21.32 33.91 11.86
N GLU A 2 -20.12 34.24 12.34
CA GLU A 2 -18.97 34.54 11.47
C GLU A 2 -18.43 33.23 10.89
N GLN A 3 -18.18 33.24 9.59
CA GLN A 3 -17.44 32.18 8.92
C GLN A 3 -15.97 32.32 9.36
N PRO A 4 -15.23 31.24 9.66
CA PRO A 4 -13.80 31.38 9.93
C PRO A 4 -13.10 31.65 8.61
N GLU A 5 -13.04 32.93 8.25
CA GLU A 5 -12.45 33.49 7.04
C GLU A 5 -10.90 33.52 7.07
N ASP A 6 -10.28 32.86 8.06
CA ASP A 6 -8.83 32.90 8.34
C ASP A 6 -8.04 31.67 7.90
N VAL A 7 -8.69 30.64 7.32
CA VAL A 7 -8.00 29.43 6.83
C VAL A 7 -8.20 29.23 5.33
N ALA A 8 -7.10 29.36 4.59
CA ALA A 8 -7.05 29.13 3.16
C ALA A 8 -6.59 27.69 2.87
N ILE A 9 -7.25 27.03 1.92
CA ILE A 9 -6.90 25.67 1.48
C ILE A 9 -6.69 25.70 -0.03
N HIS A 10 -5.53 25.24 -0.49
CA HIS A 10 -5.16 25.24 -1.90
C HIS A 10 -4.59 23.88 -2.30
N VAL A 11 -4.84 23.46 -3.54
CA VAL A 11 -4.13 22.34 -4.16
C VAL A 11 -3.04 22.92 -5.05
N LYS A 12 -1.78 22.52 -4.83
CA LYS A 12 -0.62 22.95 -5.61
C LYS A 12 0.13 21.75 -6.17
N LYS A 13 0.87 21.97 -7.26
CA LYS A 13 1.83 21.00 -7.79
C LYS A 13 3.25 21.43 -7.42
N GLU A 14 4.00 20.54 -6.78
CA GLU A 14 5.42 20.71 -6.47
C GLU A 14 6.23 19.63 -7.18
N GLY A 15 6.79 20.00 -8.34
CA GLY A 15 7.41 19.04 -9.23
C GLY A 15 6.39 18.03 -9.76
N SER A 16 6.63 16.74 -9.52
CA SER A 16 5.70 15.66 -9.85
C SER A 16 4.60 15.43 -8.81
N ARG A 17 4.69 16.09 -7.64
CA ARG A 17 3.80 15.83 -6.50
C ARG A 17 2.63 16.79 -6.45
N THR A 18 1.47 16.28 -6.07
CA THR A 18 0.29 17.11 -5.76
C THR A 18 0.17 17.25 -4.25
N VAL A 19 0.08 18.48 -3.77
CA VAL A 19 0.06 18.83 -2.34
C VAL A 19 -1.19 19.64 -2.02
N ILE A 20 -1.91 19.26 -0.97
CA ILE A 20 -2.98 20.09 -0.38
C ILE A 20 -2.34 20.92 0.73
N GLU A 21 -2.37 22.24 0.57
CA GLU A 21 -1.80 23.18 1.53
C GLU A 21 -2.94 23.92 2.27
N VAL A 22 -2.93 23.81 3.60
CA VAL A 22 -3.85 24.47 4.53
C VAL A 22 -3.05 25.53 5.29
N LYS A 23 -3.42 26.79 5.16
CA LYS A 23 -2.73 27.94 5.79
C LYS A 23 -3.71 28.75 6.61
N GLY A 24 -3.35 29.05 7.84
CA GLY A 24 -4.14 29.92 8.72
C GLY A 24 -3.36 30.29 9.97
N LYS A 25 -3.80 31.32 10.70
CA LYS A 25 -3.12 31.72 11.95
C LYS A 25 -3.44 30.76 13.10
N HIS A 26 -4.72 30.46 13.27
CA HIS A 26 -5.25 29.50 14.23
C HIS A 26 -6.03 28.46 13.45
N ILE A 27 -5.66 27.19 13.59
CA ILE A 27 -6.31 26.09 12.88
C ILE A 27 -6.86 25.12 13.91
N VAL A 28 -8.13 24.75 13.75
CA VAL A 28 -8.75 23.63 14.46
C VAL A 28 -8.98 22.54 13.43
N LEU A 29 -8.37 21.37 13.63
CA LEU A 29 -8.33 20.32 12.62
C LEU A 29 -9.73 19.87 12.21
N SER A 30 -10.63 19.66 13.18
CA SER A 30 -12.03 19.27 12.91
C SER A 30 -12.77 20.24 11.98
N GLY A 31 -12.45 21.54 12.05
CA GLY A 31 -13.06 22.57 11.21
C GLY A 31 -12.60 22.55 9.76
N VAL A 32 -11.38 22.08 9.48
CA VAL A 32 -10.80 22.05 8.12
C VAL A 32 -10.82 20.67 7.49
N LYS A 33 -10.80 19.61 8.31
CA LYS A 33 -10.72 18.20 7.89
C LYS A 33 -11.72 17.83 6.78
N PRO A 34 -13.03 18.14 6.86
CA PRO A 34 -13.98 17.72 5.83
C PRO A 34 -13.64 18.28 4.43
N ARG A 35 -13.12 19.52 4.37
CA ARG A 35 -12.71 20.14 3.10
C ARG A 35 -11.43 19.51 2.55
N ILE A 36 -10.50 19.11 3.43
CA ILE A 36 -9.28 18.39 3.03
C ILE A 36 -9.68 17.02 2.45
N GLU A 37 -10.52 16.26 3.15
CA GLU A 37 -10.97 14.93 2.73
C GLU A 37 -11.76 14.98 1.41
N GLN A 38 -12.57 16.02 1.20
CA GLN A 38 -13.22 16.27 -0.08
C GLN A 38 -12.20 16.49 -1.22
N LEU A 39 -11.11 17.22 -0.96
CA LEU A 39 -10.04 17.41 -1.95
C LEU A 39 -9.23 16.13 -2.18
N LEU A 40 -8.97 15.33 -1.14
CA LEU A 40 -8.32 14.04 -1.25
C LEU A 40 -9.11 13.09 -2.16
N SER A 41 -10.43 12.99 -1.96
CA SER A 41 -11.29 12.14 -2.80
C SER A 41 -11.36 12.54 -4.28
N SER A 42 -10.98 13.78 -4.62
CA SER A 42 -11.06 14.33 -5.98
C SER A 42 -9.69 14.63 -6.60
N SER A 43 -8.59 14.25 -5.95
CA SER A 43 -7.24 14.52 -6.42
C SER A 43 -6.31 13.32 -6.24
N THR A 44 -5.12 13.41 -6.85
CA THR A 44 -4.02 12.47 -6.64
C THR A 44 -2.99 13.05 -5.65
N ALA A 45 -3.47 13.81 -4.66
CA ALA A 45 -2.61 14.39 -3.65
C ALA A 45 -1.87 13.30 -2.88
N GLN A 46 -0.56 13.49 -2.73
CA GLN A 46 0.31 12.59 -1.99
C GLN A 46 0.68 13.19 -0.63
N GLU A 47 0.47 14.49 -0.47
CA GLU A 47 0.85 15.22 0.73
C GLU A 47 -0.22 16.23 1.15
N VAL A 48 -0.35 16.39 2.46
CA VAL A 48 -1.13 17.45 3.09
C VAL A 48 -0.20 18.26 3.98
N HIS A 49 -0.15 19.57 3.76
CA HIS A 49 0.66 20.50 4.55
C HIS A 49 -0.28 21.40 5.35
N ILE A 50 -0.24 21.31 6.69
CA ILE A 50 -0.99 22.16 7.60
C ILE A 50 -0.03 23.17 8.22
N LEU A 51 -0.20 24.44 7.88
CA LEU A 51 0.69 25.54 8.21
C LEU A 51 -0.05 26.54 9.09
N ALA A 52 0.03 26.33 10.40
CA ALA A 52 -0.58 27.18 11.41
C ALA A 52 0.41 28.26 11.90
N GLY A 53 0.14 29.53 11.62
CA GLY A 53 1.04 30.61 12.00
C GLY A 53 1.23 30.80 13.52
N THR A 54 0.23 30.40 14.33
CA THR A 54 0.26 30.56 15.79
C THR A 54 -0.08 29.26 16.49
N SER A 55 -1.27 28.69 16.26
CA SER A 55 -1.67 27.46 16.95
C SER A 55 -2.44 26.48 16.06
N LEU A 56 -2.20 25.19 16.28
CA LEU A 56 -3.00 24.10 15.76
C LEU A 56 -3.62 23.30 16.91
N SER A 57 -4.95 23.12 16.88
CA SER A 57 -5.65 22.16 17.72
C SER A 57 -5.85 20.86 16.94
N ILE A 58 -5.23 19.78 17.41
CA ILE A 58 -5.41 18.42 16.89
C ILE A 58 -6.57 17.79 17.66
N ASP A 59 -7.80 18.07 17.24
CA ASP A 59 -9.04 17.66 17.92
C ASP A 59 -9.87 16.63 17.13
N ALA A 60 -9.26 16.01 16.11
CA ALA A 60 -9.93 15.02 15.26
C ALA A 60 -8.98 13.91 14.82
N ASP A 61 -9.51 12.70 14.76
CA ASP A 61 -8.83 11.53 14.21
C ASP A 61 -8.66 11.63 12.69
N LEU A 62 -7.62 11.01 12.16
CA LEU A 62 -7.43 10.78 10.73
C LEU A 62 -7.54 9.27 10.49
N SER A 63 -8.58 8.84 9.77
CA SER A 63 -8.83 7.41 9.50
C SER A 63 -8.03 6.94 8.30
N ARG A 64 -7.46 5.73 8.40
CA ARG A 64 -6.78 5.04 7.29
C ARG A 64 -7.63 4.99 6.02
N ASP A 65 -8.95 4.87 6.14
CA ASP A 65 -9.86 4.79 4.98
C ASP A 65 -9.73 5.97 4.01
N VAL A 66 -9.33 7.14 4.52
CA VAL A 66 -9.16 8.37 3.73
C VAL A 66 -7.70 8.82 3.67
N TRP A 67 -6.92 8.53 4.71
CA TRP A 67 -5.58 9.06 4.90
C TRP A 67 -4.44 8.06 4.65
N HIS A 68 -4.75 6.85 4.17
CA HIS A 68 -3.74 5.83 3.86
C HIS A 68 -2.64 6.36 2.93
N GLY A 69 -1.39 6.04 3.25
CA GLY A 69 -0.23 6.36 2.41
C GLY A 69 0.10 7.85 2.25
N LEU A 70 -0.64 8.77 2.89
CA LEU A 70 -0.42 10.20 2.74
C LEU A 70 0.70 10.73 3.62
N ASN A 71 1.54 11.59 3.05
CA ASN A 71 2.51 12.34 3.84
C ASN A 71 1.85 13.57 4.46
N LEU A 72 1.94 13.71 5.78
CA LEU A 72 1.40 14.85 6.52
C LEU A 72 2.54 15.70 7.08
N VAL A 73 2.54 16.98 6.74
CA VAL A 73 3.47 17.97 7.28
C VAL A 73 2.68 18.99 8.08
N VAL A 74 3.03 19.16 9.34
CA VAL A 74 2.41 20.09 10.26
C VAL A 74 3.47 21.05 10.77
N LEU A 75 3.32 22.34 10.45
CA LEU A 75 4.13 23.41 10.99
C LEU A 75 3.23 24.33 11.84
N ALA A 76 3.57 24.49 13.11
CA ALA A 76 2.87 25.41 14.01
C ALA A 76 3.84 26.05 15.00
N ASN A 77 3.47 27.18 15.62
CA ASN A 77 4.23 27.64 16.79
C ASN A 77 3.86 26.81 18.03
N GLU A 78 2.57 26.58 18.24
CA GLU A 78 2.02 25.75 19.31
C GLU A 78 1.04 24.70 18.77
N ILE A 79 1.12 23.48 19.29
CA ILE A 79 0.17 22.40 19.01
C ILE A 79 -0.50 21.99 20.32
N THR A 80 -1.82 21.82 20.31
CA THR A 80 -2.57 21.29 21.45
C THR A 80 -3.34 20.04 21.02
N VAL A 81 -3.25 18.98 21.83
CA VAL A 81 -3.99 17.72 21.64
C VAL A 81 -4.99 17.57 22.81
N PRO A 82 -6.22 18.11 22.69
CA PRO A 82 -7.14 18.26 23.83
C PRO A 82 -7.75 16.94 24.33
N SER A 83 -7.72 15.87 23.54
CA SER A 83 -8.23 14.55 23.88
C SER A 83 -7.37 13.47 23.25
N THR A 84 -7.61 12.20 23.58
CA THR A 84 -6.98 11.09 22.87
C THR A 84 -7.38 11.12 21.40
N ILE A 85 -6.39 11.21 20.50
CA ILE A 85 -6.55 11.30 19.05
C ILE A 85 -5.63 10.28 18.38
N THR A 86 -6.12 9.66 17.31
CA THR A 86 -5.37 8.74 16.46
C THR A 86 -5.30 9.25 15.04
N TRP A 87 -4.09 9.34 14.50
CA TRP A 87 -3.83 9.58 13.09
C TRP A 87 -3.27 8.30 12.47
N ASP A 88 -4.05 7.64 11.62
CA ASP A 88 -3.61 6.45 10.89
C ASP A 88 -3.40 6.80 9.41
N VAL A 89 -2.13 6.83 9.02
CA VAL A 89 -1.66 7.07 7.64
C VAL A 89 -1.04 5.81 7.04
N SER A 90 -1.32 4.63 7.61
CA SER A 90 -0.77 3.36 7.12
C SER A 90 -1.20 3.08 5.68
N GLY A 91 -0.32 2.48 4.88
CA GLY A 91 -0.62 2.13 3.49
C GLY A 91 -1.61 0.97 3.41
N ASN A 92 -2.39 0.91 2.33
CA ASN A 92 -3.27 -0.21 2.02
C ASN A 92 -2.51 -1.49 1.65
N ASP A 93 -3.06 -2.62 2.06
CA ASP A 93 -2.57 -3.93 1.63
C ASP A 93 -2.85 -4.11 0.13
N SER A 94 -1.97 -4.83 -0.56
CA SER A 94 -2.24 -5.20 -1.95
C SER A 94 -3.32 -6.27 -2.01
N ASN A 95 -4.26 -6.12 -2.95
CA ASN A 95 -5.37 -7.04 -3.15
C ASN A 95 -5.17 -7.96 -4.38
N HIS A 96 -3.97 -7.94 -4.98
CA HIS A 96 -3.68 -8.81 -6.12
C HIS A 96 -3.70 -10.27 -5.69
N ASN A 97 -4.32 -11.13 -6.52
CA ASN A 97 -4.32 -12.55 -6.29
C ASN A 97 -4.21 -13.28 -7.62
N TYR A 98 -3.30 -14.24 -7.68
CA TYR A 98 -3.20 -15.14 -8.82
C TYR A 98 -4.27 -16.23 -8.70
N ALA A 99 -5.13 -16.34 -9.72
CA ALA A 99 -6.24 -17.30 -9.71
C ALA A 99 -5.81 -18.75 -9.99
N ALA A 100 -4.61 -18.95 -10.55
CA ALA A 100 -4.05 -20.26 -10.92
C ALA A 100 -2.51 -20.21 -10.88
N ASN A 101 -1.88 -21.38 -10.93
CA ASN A 101 -0.43 -21.48 -11.15
C ASN A 101 -0.02 -21.00 -12.55
N ALA A 102 1.27 -20.88 -12.81
CA ALA A 102 1.77 -20.34 -14.09
C ALA A 102 1.50 -21.24 -15.32
N GLY A 103 1.08 -22.49 -15.12
CA GLY A 103 0.80 -23.47 -16.16
C GLY A 103 2.06 -24.02 -16.86
N THR A 104 1.86 -24.88 -17.86
CA THR A 104 2.94 -25.57 -18.58
C THR A 104 3.32 -24.78 -19.86
N SER A 105 4.60 -24.82 -20.24
CA SER A 105 5.12 -24.32 -21.52
C SER A 105 4.97 -25.35 -22.64
N GLU A 106 5.19 -24.91 -23.88
CA GLU A 106 5.00 -25.74 -25.08
C GLU A 106 5.98 -26.92 -25.18
N ASP A 107 7.09 -26.87 -24.46
CA ASP A 107 8.08 -27.93 -24.33
C ASP A 107 7.80 -28.91 -23.17
N GLY A 108 6.66 -28.77 -22.49
CA GLY A 108 6.21 -29.65 -21.41
C GLY A 108 6.83 -29.32 -20.05
N HIS A 109 7.54 -28.19 -19.91
CA HIS A 109 8.06 -27.74 -18.61
C HIS A 109 7.04 -26.88 -17.85
N GLY A 110 7.09 -26.91 -16.52
CA GLY A 110 6.33 -25.96 -15.70
C GLY A 110 6.89 -24.54 -15.87
N LYS A 111 6.02 -23.55 -16.04
CA LYS A 111 6.43 -22.13 -16.10
C LYS A 111 6.75 -21.60 -14.72
N ASP A 112 7.68 -20.64 -14.64
CA ASP A 112 7.94 -19.92 -13.41
C ASP A 112 6.73 -19.07 -13.00
N GLY A 113 6.45 -19.02 -11.70
CA GLY A 113 5.46 -18.13 -11.12
C GLY A 113 5.92 -16.67 -11.19
N ASN A 114 4.96 -15.74 -11.28
CA ASN A 114 5.22 -14.31 -11.14
C ASN A 114 5.42 -13.91 -9.67
N ASP A 115 6.19 -12.85 -9.44
CA ASP A 115 6.38 -12.26 -8.11
C ASP A 115 5.08 -11.73 -7.50
N GLY A 116 5.03 -11.64 -6.17
CA GLY A 116 3.93 -10.99 -5.47
C GLY A 116 3.91 -9.46 -5.70
N TYR A 117 2.74 -8.85 -5.48
CA TYR A 117 2.60 -7.40 -5.59
C TYR A 117 2.87 -6.73 -4.24
N PRO A 118 3.61 -5.61 -4.21
CA PRO A 118 3.85 -4.87 -2.98
C PRO A 118 2.56 -4.23 -2.48
N GLY A 119 2.41 -4.13 -1.15
CA GLY A 119 1.44 -3.24 -0.53
C GLY A 119 1.85 -1.76 -0.70
N GLU A 120 0.94 -0.87 -0.36
CA GLU A 120 1.20 0.57 -0.39
C GLU A 120 2.18 0.98 0.72
N SER A 121 2.97 2.02 0.47
CA SER A 121 3.83 2.60 1.51
C SER A 121 2.99 3.28 2.61
N GLY A 122 3.45 3.21 3.86
CA GLY A 122 2.92 4.04 4.93
C GLY A 122 3.23 5.51 4.69
N GLY A 123 2.27 6.38 5.02
CA GLY A 123 2.42 7.83 4.95
C GLY A 123 3.34 8.36 6.03
N ASN A 124 4.16 9.37 5.74
CA ASN A 124 5.08 9.96 6.72
C ASN A 124 4.43 11.13 7.45
N VAL A 125 4.70 11.30 8.75
CA VAL A 125 4.18 12.44 9.51
C VAL A 125 5.33 13.25 10.11
N LEU A 126 5.35 14.55 9.82
CA LEU A 126 6.25 15.52 10.44
C LEU A 126 5.41 16.55 11.21
N LEU A 127 5.60 16.61 12.53
CA LEU A 127 5.10 17.70 13.37
C LEU A 127 6.28 18.54 13.83
N LEU A 128 6.28 19.82 13.46
CA LEU A 128 7.28 20.78 13.91
C LEU A 128 6.58 21.94 14.62
N ALA A 129 6.88 22.08 15.90
CA ALA A 129 6.40 23.18 16.72
C ALA A 129 7.37 23.56 17.83
N ASN A 130 7.25 24.78 18.33
CA ASN A 130 8.04 25.26 19.47
C ASN A 130 7.52 24.66 20.79
N ALA A 131 6.21 24.39 20.87
CA ALA A 131 5.58 23.73 22.00
C ALA A 131 4.47 22.78 21.52
N ILE A 132 4.39 21.61 22.15
CA ILE A 132 3.29 20.64 21.96
C ILE A 132 2.70 20.35 23.34
N GLN A 133 1.43 20.68 23.53
CA GLN A 133 0.68 20.41 24.74
C GLN A 133 -0.02 19.05 24.61
N ASN A 134 0.11 18.23 25.65
CA ASN A 134 -0.46 16.88 25.74
C ASN A 134 -0.06 15.92 24.60
N PRO A 135 1.24 15.83 24.23
CA PRO A 135 1.67 14.94 23.14
C PRO A 135 1.34 13.47 23.40
N GLU A 136 1.24 13.04 24.67
CA GLU A 136 0.85 11.69 25.06
C GLU A 136 -0.57 11.29 24.61
N GLN A 137 -1.41 12.26 24.25
CA GLN A 137 -2.76 12.03 23.77
C GLN A 137 -2.81 11.75 22.25
N LEU A 138 -1.71 11.95 21.52
CA LEU A 138 -1.65 11.72 20.08
C LEU A 138 -0.95 10.39 19.77
N THR A 139 -1.68 9.49 19.11
CA THR A 139 -1.10 8.27 18.52
C THR A 139 -1.01 8.44 17.01
N ILE A 140 0.16 8.15 16.43
CA ILE A 140 0.38 8.14 14.98
C ILE A 140 0.72 6.72 14.56
N ILE A 141 -0.01 6.19 13.58
CA ILE A 141 0.18 4.87 13.00
C ILE A 141 0.60 5.04 11.54
N SER A 142 1.76 4.50 11.19
CA SER A 142 2.36 4.61 9.84
C SER A 142 3.05 3.32 9.48
N ASN A 143 2.25 2.30 9.18
CA ASN A 143 2.78 1.02 8.70
C ASN A 143 2.68 0.96 7.17
N GLY A 144 3.63 0.26 6.54
CA GLY A 144 3.43 -0.19 5.16
C GLY A 144 2.31 -1.23 5.09
N GLY A 145 1.60 -1.25 3.98
CA GLY A 145 0.63 -2.31 3.67
C GLY A 145 1.32 -3.62 3.35
N ASN A 146 0.64 -4.73 3.61
CA ASN A 146 1.14 -6.05 3.29
C ASN A 146 1.20 -6.26 1.77
N GLY A 147 2.28 -6.87 1.29
CA GLY A 147 2.35 -7.41 -0.06
C GLY A 147 1.61 -8.74 -0.18
N THR A 148 1.39 -9.17 -1.41
CA THR A 148 0.77 -10.47 -1.72
C THR A 148 1.84 -11.55 -1.84
N CYS A 149 1.44 -12.82 -1.73
CA CYS A 149 2.31 -13.90 -2.17
C CYS A 149 2.53 -13.83 -3.70
N GLY A 150 3.62 -14.43 -4.16
CA GLY A 150 3.82 -14.70 -5.58
C GLY A 150 2.87 -15.77 -6.09
N GLN A 151 2.85 -15.94 -7.42
CA GLN A 151 2.16 -17.03 -8.08
C GLN A 151 2.94 -18.33 -7.89
N ASP A 152 2.23 -19.44 -7.72
CA ASP A 152 2.86 -20.75 -7.77
C ASP A 152 3.38 -21.05 -9.19
N GLY A 153 4.54 -21.70 -9.28
CA GLY A 153 5.04 -22.24 -10.56
C GLY A 153 4.08 -23.28 -11.14
N GLY A 154 4.09 -23.40 -12.47
CA GLY A 154 3.27 -24.37 -13.18
C GLY A 154 3.83 -25.79 -13.09
N ASP A 155 2.95 -26.75 -13.38
CA ASP A 155 3.33 -28.16 -13.44
C ASP A 155 3.95 -28.50 -14.80
N GLY A 156 4.85 -29.50 -14.82
CA GLY A 156 5.32 -30.11 -16.06
C GLY A 156 4.25 -31.01 -16.70
N GLU A 157 4.44 -31.35 -17.96
CA GLU A 157 3.60 -32.30 -18.68
C GLU A 157 3.85 -33.73 -18.18
N ASP A 158 2.80 -34.55 -18.18
CA ASP A 158 2.89 -35.97 -17.90
C ASP A 158 3.76 -36.70 -18.94
N GLY A 159 4.52 -37.69 -18.48
CA GLY A 159 5.31 -38.55 -19.36
C GLY A 159 4.44 -39.40 -20.29
N VAL A 160 4.96 -39.72 -21.48
CA VAL A 160 4.27 -40.60 -22.43
C VAL A 160 4.32 -42.06 -21.97
N ASP A 161 3.18 -42.74 -21.99
CA ASP A 161 3.09 -44.17 -21.68
C ASP A 161 4.00 -45.01 -22.58
N GLY A 162 4.74 -45.94 -21.96
CA GLY A 162 5.57 -46.90 -22.68
C GLY A 162 4.73 -47.85 -23.54
N LYS A 163 5.12 -48.06 -24.80
CA LYS A 163 4.51 -49.11 -25.64
C LYS A 163 5.04 -50.48 -25.23
N GLY A 164 4.16 -51.34 -24.72
CA GLY A 164 4.51 -52.73 -24.42
C GLY A 164 4.99 -53.47 -25.67
N THR A 165 6.16 -54.11 -25.59
CA THR A 165 6.62 -55.01 -26.65
C THR A 165 5.79 -56.29 -26.60
N THR A 166 5.00 -56.58 -27.63
CA THR A 166 4.38 -57.91 -27.77
C THR A 166 5.51 -58.93 -27.96
N SER A 167 5.67 -59.82 -26.98
CA SER A 167 6.67 -60.87 -27.01
C SER A 167 6.38 -61.87 -28.14
N ARG A 168 6.93 -61.62 -29.32
CA ARG A 168 7.11 -62.65 -30.36
C ARG A 168 8.31 -62.32 -31.27
N HIS A 169 9.48 -62.22 -30.66
CA HIS A 169 10.75 -62.41 -31.36
C HIS A 169 11.71 -63.22 -30.49
N VAL A 170 11.36 -64.50 -30.27
CA VAL A 170 12.36 -65.51 -29.94
C VAL A 170 12.67 -66.22 -31.26
N SER A 171 13.70 -65.76 -31.98
CA SER A 171 14.27 -66.55 -33.07
C SER A 171 14.91 -67.80 -32.46
N LYS A 172 14.45 -68.98 -32.89
CA LYS A 172 14.90 -70.29 -32.43
C LYS A 172 16.19 -70.75 -33.12
N ASP A 173 17.11 -69.85 -33.44
CA ASP A 173 18.29 -70.20 -34.24
C ASP A 173 19.58 -70.03 -33.44
N ASN A 174 19.90 -71.07 -32.66
CA ASN A 174 21.24 -71.70 -32.56
C ASN A 174 21.35 -72.53 -31.28
N ILE A 175 20.96 -73.80 -31.35
CA ILE A 175 21.51 -74.83 -30.47
C ILE A 175 22.31 -75.79 -31.35
N ILE A 176 23.59 -75.46 -31.57
CA ILE A 176 24.57 -76.42 -32.08
C ILE A 176 24.99 -77.29 -30.87
N ARG A 177 24.48 -78.53 -30.80
CA ARG A 177 25.04 -79.54 -29.89
C ARG A 177 26.19 -80.26 -30.59
N LYS A 178 27.42 -80.02 -30.15
CA LYS A 178 28.54 -80.96 -30.33
C LYS A 178 28.46 -82.00 -29.22
N TRP A 179 28.37 -83.28 -29.57
CA TRP A 179 29.32 -84.37 -29.31
C TRP A 179 28.87 -85.56 -30.14
#